data_AF-A0A965Z1G7-F1
#
_entry.id   AF-A0A965Z1G7-F1
#
_cell.length_a   1.000
_cell.length_b   1.000
_cell.length_c   1.000
_cell.angle_alpha   90.00
_cell.angle_beta   90.00
_cell.angle_gamma   90.00
#
_symmetry.space_group_name_H-M   'P 1'
#
loop_
_entity.id
_entity.type
_entity.pdbx_description
1 polymer ?
#
loop_
_entity_poly.entity_id
_entity_poly.type
_entity_poly.pdbx_seq_one_letter_code
_entity_poly.pdbx_strand_id
1 'polypeptide(L)'
;MQIEQIILDAVSGAIKELYGADAGALQITLQKTKKEFKGHYTLVTFPLLKISRKSPEQTAEEIGRWLREQSPVVSDFNVIKGFLNLTIAPAVWVELLQTIDAAPDYGFRPVADDAPLYMVEYSSPNTNKPLHLGHVRNNLLGHALCEVLQANGKRVVKTNIVNDRGIHICKSMLAWQKWGEGETPVTSGKKGDHLIGDYYVLFDKKYKEELASLQAEGLTQEEAEAQSTLM
;
A
#
# COMPACT_ATOMS: atom_id res chain seq x y z
N MET A 1 -10.09 18.16 10.88
CA MET A 1 -9.66 19.46 10.32
C MET A 1 -8.69 19.20 9.17
N GLN A 2 -8.90 19.81 7.99
CA GLN A 2 -7.95 19.71 6.86
C GLN A 2 -7.39 21.12 6.60
N ILE A 3 -6.07 21.30 6.77
CA ILE A 3 -5.42 22.62 6.66
C ILE A 3 -5.58 23.17 5.24
N GLU A 4 -5.49 22.31 4.22
CA GLU A 4 -5.71 22.69 2.83
C GLU A 4 -7.08 23.32 2.63
N GLN A 5 -8.14 22.74 3.20
CA GLN A 5 -9.49 23.27 3.07
C GLN A 5 -9.61 24.65 3.72
N ILE A 6 -9.04 24.82 4.92
CA ILE A 6 -9.04 26.10 5.63
C ILE A 6 -8.34 27.18 4.80
N ILE A 7 -7.21 26.84 4.15
CA ILE A 7 -6.50 27.77 3.27
C ILE A 7 -7.36 28.10 2.05
N LEU A 8 -8.01 27.12 1.43
CA LEU A 8 -8.88 27.33 0.26
C LEU A 8 -10.07 28.24 0.59
N ASP A 9 -10.67 28.06 1.77
CA ASP A 9 -11.77 28.91 2.25
C ASP A 9 -11.29 30.35 2.48
N ALA A 10 -10.11 30.52 3.10
CA ALA A 10 -9.51 31.84 3.30
C ALA A 10 -9.15 32.53 1.96
N VAL A 11 -8.60 31.78 1.01
CA VAL A 11 -8.29 32.29 -0.34
C VAL A 11 -9.56 32.70 -1.07
N SER A 12 -10.63 31.91 -0.95
CA SER A 12 -11.94 32.23 -1.54
C SER A 12 -12.51 33.53 -0.96
N GLY A 13 -12.37 33.73 0.36
CA GLY A 13 -12.69 35.00 1.02
C GLY A 13 -11.89 36.18 0.47
N ALA A 14 -10.56 36.01 0.33
CA ALA A 14 -9.67 37.03 -0.24
C ALA A 14 -10.08 37.43 -1.66
N ILE A 15 -10.38 36.46 -2.52
CA ILE A 15 -10.78 36.70 -3.92
C ILE A 15 -12.11 37.48 -3.96
N LYS A 16 -13.06 37.10 -3.11
CA LYS A 16 -14.37 37.75 -3.03
C LYS A 16 -14.25 39.21 -2.59
N GLU A 17 -13.43 39.49 -1.59
CA GLU A 17 -13.29 40.84 -1.05
C GLU A 17 -12.44 41.75 -1.96
N LEU A 18 -11.31 41.24 -2.47
CA LEU A 18 -10.41 42.02 -3.30
C LEU A 18 -10.94 42.26 -4.73
N TYR A 19 -11.67 41.29 -5.28
CA TYR A 19 -12.03 41.29 -6.70
C TYR A 19 -13.53 41.15 -6.97
N GLY A 20 -14.37 41.01 -5.94
CA GLY A 20 -15.82 40.90 -6.11
C GLY A 20 -16.29 39.65 -6.85
N ALA A 21 -15.43 38.62 -6.95
CA ALA A 21 -15.70 37.40 -7.71
C ALA A 21 -15.92 36.22 -6.78
N ASP A 22 -16.86 35.34 -7.14
CA ASP A 22 -17.01 34.07 -6.45
C ASP A 22 -15.97 33.07 -6.98
N ALA A 23 -15.15 32.56 -6.07
CA ALA A 23 -14.13 31.60 -6.39
C ALA A 23 -14.68 30.18 -6.66
N GLY A 24 -15.97 29.93 -6.40
CA GLY A 24 -16.60 28.61 -6.56
C GLY A 24 -16.54 28.02 -7.98
N ALA A 25 -16.30 28.85 -9.01
CA ALA A 25 -16.08 28.41 -10.39
C ALA A 25 -14.60 28.36 -10.82
N LEU A 26 -13.67 28.76 -9.95
CA LEU A 26 -12.25 28.82 -10.26
C LEU A 26 -11.54 27.55 -9.79
N GLN A 27 -10.62 27.08 -10.62
CA GLN A 27 -9.69 26.03 -10.23
C GLN A 27 -8.61 26.65 -9.33
N ILE A 28 -8.92 26.82 -8.04
CA ILE A 28 -7.93 27.17 -7.03
C ILE A 28 -7.05 25.94 -6.80
N THR A 29 -5.78 26.05 -7.18
CA THR A 29 -4.81 24.98 -7.02
C THR A 29 -3.83 25.34 -5.91
N LEU A 30 -3.89 24.53 -4.84
CA LEU A 30 -2.93 24.56 -3.73
C LEU A 30 -1.99 23.36 -3.86
N GLN A 31 -0.69 23.58 -3.71
CA GLN A 31 0.33 22.53 -3.72
C GLN A 31 1.27 22.69 -2.54
N LYS A 32 2.02 21.65 -2.17
CA LYS A 32 3.09 21.79 -1.18
C LYS A 32 4.18 22.71 -1.73
N THR A 33 4.66 23.63 -0.90
CA THR A 33 5.78 24.50 -1.28
C THR A 33 7.02 23.64 -1.52
N LYS A 34 7.77 23.94 -2.57
CA LYS A 34 9.02 23.24 -2.86
C LYS A 34 10.04 23.54 -1.76
N LYS A 35 10.89 22.55 -1.42
CA LYS A 35 11.79 22.62 -0.25
C LYS A 35 12.78 23.78 -0.31
N GLU A 36 13.12 24.26 -1.51
CA GLU A 36 14.01 25.39 -1.75
C GLU A 36 13.39 26.77 -1.44
N PHE A 37 12.07 26.82 -1.19
CA PHE A 37 11.36 28.06 -0.90
C PHE A 37 10.75 28.04 0.51
N LYS A 38 10.67 29.22 1.13
CA LYS A 38 10.00 29.38 2.43
C LYS A 38 8.48 29.24 2.26
N GLY A 39 7.85 28.43 3.08
CA GLY A 39 6.40 28.22 3.10
C GLY A 39 6.03 26.76 3.26
N HIS A 40 4.75 26.51 3.56
CA HIS A 40 4.19 25.16 3.69
C HIS A 40 3.36 24.80 2.44
N TYR A 41 2.55 25.76 1.97
CA TYR A 41 1.70 25.60 0.80
C TYR A 41 1.87 26.75 -0.18
N THR A 42 1.72 26.47 -1.47
CA THR A 42 1.83 27.44 -2.55
C THR A 42 0.52 27.52 -3.30
N LEU A 43 -0.04 28.73 -3.37
CA LEU A 43 -1.16 29.05 -4.25
C LEU A 43 -0.63 29.41 -5.64
N VAL A 44 -1.18 28.75 -6.66
CA VAL A 44 -0.90 29.05 -8.07
C VAL A 44 -1.86 30.15 -8.54
N THR A 45 -1.35 31.35 -8.82
CA THR A 45 -2.21 32.52 -9.11
C THR A 45 -2.58 32.70 -10.58
N PHE A 46 -1.97 31.95 -11.50
CA PHE A 46 -2.25 32.06 -12.95
C PHE A 46 -3.73 31.91 -13.34
N PRO A 47 -4.52 31.01 -12.71
CA PRO A 47 -5.96 30.93 -12.97
C PRO A 47 -6.75 32.19 -12.54
N LEU A 48 -6.19 33.00 -11.63
CA LEU A 48 -6.85 34.15 -11.02
C LEU A 48 -6.65 35.46 -11.79
N LEU A 49 -5.73 35.50 -12.76
CA LEU A 49 -5.34 36.73 -13.46
C LEU A 49 -6.49 37.38 -14.25
N LYS A 50 -7.41 36.56 -14.78
CA LYS A 50 -8.59 37.07 -15.50
C LYS A 50 -9.51 37.90 -14.60
N ILE A 51 -9.52 37.57 -13.30
CA ILE A 51 -10.36 38.22 -12.30
C ILE A 51 -9.62 39.40 -11.68
N SER A 52 -8.36 39.19 -11.28
CA SER A 52 -7.56 40.26 -10.67
C SER A 52 -7.24 41.37 -11.67
N ARG A 53 -7.18 41.06 -12.98
CA ARG A 53 -6.75 41.94 -14.08
C ARG A 53 -5.36 42.54 -13.82
N LYS A 54 -4.51 41.80 -13.11
CA LYS A 54 -3.18 42.22 -12.65
C LYS A 54 -2.12 41.20 -13.04
N SER A 55 -0.85 41.55 -12.86
CA SER A 55 0.24 40.60 -13.07
C SER A 55 0.16 39.44 -12.05
N PRO A 56 0.79 38.29 -12.33
CA PRO A 56 0.88 37.18 -11.36
C PRO A 56 1.47 37.61 -10.02
N GLU A 57 2.51 38.42 -10.03
CA GLU A 57 3.18 38.91 -8.82
C GLU A 57 2.28 39.85 -8.02
N GLN A 58 1.59 40.79 -8.70
CA GLN A 58 0.65 41.71 -8.04
C GLN A 58 -0.54 40.95 -7.44
N THR A 59 -1.09 39.99 -8.18
CA THR A 59 -2.19 39.14 -7.70
C THR A 59 -1.77 38.33 -6.48
N ALA A 60 -0.59 37.72 -6.52
CA ALA A 60 -0.02 36.96 -5.40
C ALA A 60 0.22 37.85 -4.18
N GLU A 61 0.77 39.04 -4.36
CA GLU A 61 1.07 39.98 -3.28
C GLU A 61 -0.19 40.47 -2.59
N GLU A 62 -1.23 40.82 -3.36
CA GLU A 62 -2.52 41.28 -2.81
C GLU A 62 -3.23 40.19 -2.01
N ILE A 63 -3.34 38.99 -2.57
CA ILE A 63 -3.96 37.86 -1.88
C ILE A 63 -3.14 37.49 -0.64
N GLY A 64 -1.80 37.43 -0.76
CA GLY A 64 -0.91 37.12 0.35
C GLY A 64 -1.02 38.11 1.50
N ARG A 65 -1.07 39.41 1.19
CA ARG A 65 -1.24 40.48 2.18
C ARG A 65 -2.59 40.38 2.87
N TRP A 66 -3.66 40.23 2.11
CA TRP A 66 -4.99 40.06 2.68
C TRP A 66 -5.04 38.83 3.61
N LEU A 67 -4.48 37.69 3.19
CA LEU A 67 -4.44 36.49 4.01
C LEU A 67 -3.66 36.70 5.31
N ARG A 68 -2.51 37.38 5.26
CA ARG A 68 -1.71 37.66 6.46
C ARG A 68 -2.41 38.61 7.43
N GLU A 69 -3.18 39.57 6.93
CA GLU A 69 -3.84 40.59 7.75
C GLU A 69 -5.20 40.13 8.29
N GLN A 70 -5.95 39.37 7.50
CA GLN A 70 -7.36 39.04 7.77
C GLN A 70 -7.58 37.57 8.15
N SER A 71 -6.64 36.67 7.87
CA SER A 71 -6.77 35.25 8.18
C SER A 71 -5.81 34.82 9.29
N PRO A 72 -6.30 34.22 10.39
CA PRO A 72 -5.42 33.67 11.45
C PRO A 72 -4.59 32.47 10.96
N VAL A 73 -4.87 31.97 9.76
CA VAL A 73 -4.30 30.75 9.20
C VAL A 73 -2.90 31.00 8.66
N VAL A 74 -2.60 32.21 8.18
CA VAL A 74 -1.36 32.56 7.50
C VAL A 74 -0.56 33.53 8.36
N SER A 75 0.60 33.10 8.86
CA SER A 75 1.49 33.97 9.63
C SER A 75 2.40 34.82 8.75
N ASP A 76 2.75 34.34 7.58
CA ASP A 76 3.67 35.01 6.65
C ASP A 76 3.50 34.48 5.22
N PHE A 77 4.00 35.21 4.22
CA PHE A 77 4.00 34.77 2.84
C PHE A 77 5.20 35.33 2.05
N ASN A 78 5.46 34.76 0.89
CA ASN A 78 6.38 35.34 -0.11
C ASN A 78 5.91 35.00 -1.52
N VAL A 79 6.32 35.83 -2.48
CA VAL A 79 5.93 35.72 -3.88
C VAL A 79 7.15 35.42 -4.74
N ILE A 80 7.08 34.37 -5.55
CA ILE A 80 8.15 33.99 -6.48
C ILE A 80 7.53 33.77 -7.85
N LYS A 81 7.76 34.69 -8.80
CA LYS A 81 7.26 34.58 -10.19
C LYS A 81 5.76 34.23 -10.28
N GLY A 82 4.94 34.88 -9.45
CA GLY A 82 3.50 34.64 -9.37
C GLY A 82 3.06 33.44 -8.52
N PHE A 83 3.99 32.66 -7.96
CA PHE A 83 3.66 31.63 -6.97
C PHE A 83 3.61 32.27 -5.58
N LEU A 84 2.44 32.22 -4.94
CA LEU A 84 2.24 32.72 -3.58
C LEU A 84 2.54 31.59 -2.59
N ASN A 85 3.70 31.64 -1.94
CA ASN A 85 4.09 30.69 -0.90
C ASN A 85 3.60 31.19 0.47
N LEU A 86 2.81 30.37 1.15
CA LEU A 86 2.15 30.67 2.41
C LEU A 86 2.81 29.92 3.56
N THR A 87 3.12 30.64 4.62
CA THR A 87 3.56 30.08 5.90
C THR A 87 2.35 30.03 6.84
N ILE A 88 1.90 28.81 7.13
CA ILE A 88 0.81 28.54 8.07
C ILE A 88 1.21 28.89 9.50
N ALA A 89 0.32 29.56 10.21
CA ALA A 89 0.53 29.99 11.58
C ALA A 89 0.71 28.78 12.52
N PRO A 90 1.65 28.85 13.49
CA PRO A 90 1.89 27.76 14.45
C PRO A 90 0.63 27.29 15.20
N ALA A 91 -0.27 28.23 15.55
CA ALA A 91 -1.50 27.94 16.27
C ALA A 91 -2.41 26.94 15.54
N VAL A 92 -2.47 27.00 14.20
CA VAL A 92 -3.26 26.07 13.37
C VAL A 92 -2.76 24.64 13.50
N TRP A 93 -1.43 24.45 13.58
CA TRP A 93 -0.85 23.12 13.77
C TRP A 93 -1.12 22.58 15.17
N VAL A 94 -1.05 23.43 16.19
CA VAL A 94 -1.38 23.05 17.57
C VAL A 94 -2.85 22.64 17.67
N GLU A 95 -3.76 23.41 17.09
CA GLU A 95 -5.19 23.07 17.03
C GLU A 95 -5.45 21.77 16.27
N LEU A 96 -4.72 21.52 15.17
CA LEU A 96 -4.80 20.24 14.46
C LEU A 96 -4.40 19.08 15.35
N LEU A 97 -3.26 19.19 16.05
CA LEU A 97 -2.79 18.14 16.94
C LEU A 97 -3.76 17.92 18.10
N GLN A 98 -4.34 18.97 18.68
CA GLN A 98 -5.39 18.86 19.69
C GLN A 98 -6.64 18.16 19.15
N THR A 99 -7.04 18.47 17.93
CA THR A 99 -8.18 17.80 17.27
C THR A 99 -7.90 16.32 17.03
N ILE A 100 -6.66 15.97 16.67
CA ILE A 100 -6.23 14.58 16.49
C ILE A 100 -6.23 13.84 17.82
N ASP A 101 -5.63 14.43 18.86
CA ASP A 101 -5.54 13.85 20.20
C ASP A 101 -6.92 13.63 20.84
N ALA A 102 -7.84 14.56 20.62
CA ALA A 102 -9.22 14.46 21.10
C ALA A 102 -10.08 13.44 20.32
N ALA A 103 -9.58 12.86 19.23
CA ALA A 103 -10.28 11.90 18.39
C ALA A 103 -9.62 10.50 18.52
N PRO A 104 -10.13 9.61 19.41
CA PRO A 104 -9.52 8.31 19.66
C PRO A 104 -9.34 7.45 18.41
N ASP A 105 -10.27 7.57 17.46
CA ASP A 105 -10.28 6.84 16.20
C ASP A 105 -9.74 7.69 15.03
N TYR A 106 -8.90 8.70 15.30
CA TYR A 106 -8.32 9.52 14.24
C TYR A 106 -7.59 8.64 13.22
N GLY A 107 -7.86 8.88 11.94
CA GLY A 107 -7.30 8.10 10.84
C GLY A 107 -8.09 6.82 10.52
N PHE A 108 -9.10 6.47 11.31
CA PHE A 108 -10.02 5.38 11.04
C PHE A 108 -11.37 5.90 10.54
N ARG A 109 -11.97 5.16 9.62
CA ARG A 109 -13.34 5.36 9.17
C ARG A 109 -14.16 4.17 9.63
N PRO A 110 -15.29 4.37 10.31
CA PRO A 110 -16.16 3.27 10.68
C PRO A 110 -16.67 2.58 9.41
N VAL A 111 -16.85 1.27 9.51
CA VAL A 111 -17.45 0.48 8.44
C VAL A 111 -18.93 0.82 8.36
N ALA A 112 -19.37 1.36 7.22
CA ALA A 112 -20.78 1.62 6.97
C ALA A 112 -21.55 0.32 6.70
N ASP A 113 -22.86 0.32 6.97
CA ASP A 113 -23.72 -0.86 6.76
C ASP A 113 -23.75 -1.32 5.29
N ASP A 114 -23.64 -0.37 4.36
CA ASP A 114 -23.60 -0.59 2.91
C ASP A 114 -22.18 -0.75 2.35
N ALA A 115 -21.15 -0.81 3.21
CA ALA A 115 -19.76 -0.82 2.77
C ALA A 115 -19.46 -2.03 1.86
N PRO A 116 -18.79 -1.84 0.70
CA PRO A 116 -18.42 -2.93 -0.18
C PRO A 116 -17.53 -3.96 0.53
N LEU A 117 -17.72 -5.24 0.20
CA LEU A 117 -16.91 -6.35 0.70
C LEU A 117 -15.66 -6.53 -0.17
N TYR A 118 -14.49 -6.57 0.48
CA TYR A 118 -13.20 -6.84 -0.15
C TYR A 118 -12.68 -8.17 0.36
N MET A 119 -12.46 -9.11 -0.56
CA MET A 119 -11.72 -10.33 -0.25
C MET A 119 -10.24 -10.09 -0.59
N VAL A 120 -9.37 -10.34 0.38
CA VAL A 120 -7.92 -10.24 0.21
C VAL A 120 -7.33 -11.63 0.42
N GLU A 121 -6.81 -12.20 -0.67
CA GLU A 121 -6.04 -13.43 -0.62
C GLU A 121 -4.56 -13.11 -0.38
N TYR A 122 -3.95 -13.79 0.59
CA TYR A 122 -2.51 -13.73 0.81
C TYR A 122 -2.00 -14.98 1.53
N SER A 123 -0.68 -15.08 1.63
CA SER A 123 0.07 -16.28 2.03
C SER A 123 0.04 -17.39 0.98
N SER A 124 -1.11 -18.06 0.82
CA SER A 124 -1.37 -19.19 -0.08
C SER A 124 -0.15 -20.11 -0.33
N PRO A 125 0.52 -20.63 0.72
CA PRO A 125 1.69 -21.46 0.55
C PRO A 125 1.29 -22.88 0.13
N ASN A 126 2.20 -23.57 -0.56
CA ASN A 126 2.09 -25.02 -0.73
C ASN A 126 2.33 -25.73 0.61
N THR A 127 1.62 -26.82 0.86
CA THR A 127 1.71 -27.59 2.13
C THR A 127 2.95 -28.48 2.24
N ASN A 128 3.75 -28.59 1.18
CA ASN A 128 4.86 -29.52 1.08
C ASN A 128 6.20 -28.98 1.64
N LYS A 129 6.23 -27.79 2.25
CA LYS A 129 7.47 -27.20 2.78
C LYS A 129 7.23 -26.26 3.97
N PRO A 130 8.23 -26.09 4.86
CA PRO A 130 8.15 -25.10 5.93
C PRO A 130 8.17 -23.67 5.38
N LEU A 131 7.53 -22.75 6.11
CA LEU A 131 7.54 -21.34 5.77
C LEU A 131 8.90 -20.70 6.09
N HIS A 132 9.55 -20.15 5.07
CA HIS A 132 10.74 -19.30 5.20
C HIS A 132 10.42 -17.79 5.14
N LEU A 133 11.44 -16.94 5.36
CA LEU A 133 11.36 -15.47 5.37
C LEU A 133 10.65 -14.87 4.13
N GLY A 134 10.85 -15.47 2.95
CA GLY A 134 10.10 -15.08 1.74
C GLY A 134 8.57 -15.11 1.89
N HIS A 135 8.01 -16.05 2.65
CA HIS A 135 6.56 -16.09 2.91
C HIS A 135 6.13 -15.01 3.93
N VAL A 136 7.01 -14.69 4.90
CA VAL A 136 6.73 -13.62 5.88
C VAL A 136 6.46 -12.30 5.18
N ARG A 137 7.21 -11.96 4.12
CA ARG A 137 6.93 -10.78 3.30
C ARG A 137 5.49 -10.78 2.78
N ASN A 138 5.03 -11.87 2.16
CA ASN A 138 3.67 -11.96 1.63
C ASN A 138 2.63 -11.83 2.77
N ASN A 139 2.86 -12.54 3.87
CA ASN A 139 1.98 -12.52 5.03
C ASN A 139 1.82 -11.10 5.61
N LEU A 140 2.93 -10.38 5.79
CA LEU A 140 2.91 -9.03 6.35
C LEU A 140 2.29 -8.03 5.37
N LEU A 141 2.58 -8.14 4.07
CA LEU A 141 1.98 -7.25 3.06
C LEU A 141 0.47 -7.45 2.96
N GLY A 142 0.01 -8.70 2.87
CA GLY A 142 -1.41 -9.02 2.79
C GLY A 142 -2.16 -8.60 4.06
N HIS A 143 -1.56 -8.86 5.23
CA HIS A 143 -2.13 -8.41 6.49
C HIS A 143 -2.22 -6.88 6.57
N ALA A 144 -1.12 -6.15 6.29
CA ALA A 144 -1.10 -4.70 6.31
C ALA A 144 -2.14 -4.08 5.36
N LEU A 145 -2.31 -4.66 4.17
CA LEU A 145 -3.35 -4.22 3.23
C LEU A 145 -4.76 -4.39 3.83
N CYS A 146 -5.03 -5.51 4.49
CA CYS A 146 -6.31 -5.73 5.15
C CYS A 146 -6.56 -4.71 6.26
N GLU A 147 -5.56 -4.44 7.10
CA GLU A 147 -5.68 -3.45 8.19
C GLU A 147 -5.93 -2.05 7.64
N VAL A 148 -5.24 -1.65 6.55
CA VAL A 148 -5.47 -0.36 5.88
C VAL A 148 -6.87 -0.29 5.28
N LEU A 149 -7.35 -1.35 4.64
CA LEU A 149 -8.72 -1.40 4.09
C LEU A 149 -9.78 -1.28 5.19
N GLN A 150 -9.61 -2.01 6.30
CA GLN A 150 -10.49 -1.94 7.46
C GLN A 150 -10.48 -0.54 8.08
N ALA A 151 -9.30 0.06 8.25
CA ALA A 151 -9.16 1.43 8.72
C ALA A 151 -9.83 2.47 7.78
N ASN A 152 -10.02 2.13 6.51
CA ASN A 152 -10.75 2.95 5.55
C ASN A 152 -12.25 2.59 5.42
N GLY A 153 -12.82 1.93 6.44
CA GLY A 153 -14.25 1.62 6.53
C GLY A 153 -14.72 0.55 5.56
N LYS A 154 -13.82 -0.35 5.12
CA LYS A 154 -14.17 -1.46 4.24
C LYS A 154 -14.45 -2.73 5.03
N ARG A 155 -15.43 -3.52 4.59
CA ARG A 155 -15.59 -4.91 5.06
C ARG A 155 -14.51 -5.74 4.39
N VAL A 156 -13.68 -6.41 5.17
CA VAL A 156 -12.56 -7.21 4.65
C VAL A 156 -12.70 -8.65 5.10
N VAL A 157 -12.64 -9.58 4.14
CA VAL A 157 -12.49 -11.01 4.38
C VAL A 157 -11.08 -11.41 3.95
N LYS A 158 -10.33 -11.96 4.90
CA LYS A 158 -8.98 -12.49 4.70
C LYS A 158 -9.15 -13.94 4.23
N THR A 159 -8.57 -14.30 3.09
CA THR A 159 -8.58 -15.69 2.60
C THR A 159 -7.15 -16.20 2.37
N ASN A 160 -6.99 -17.50 2.55
CA ASN A 160 -5.74 -18.21 2.30
C ASN A 160 -6.08 -19.48 1.54
N ILE A 161 -5.70 -19.54 0.27
CA ILE A 161 -5.96 -20.70 -0.58
C ILE A 161 -4.79 -21.66 -0.42
N VAL A 162 -5.01 -22.68 0.41
CA VAL A 162 -4.03 -23.74 0.60
C VAL A 162 -4.02 -24.63 -0.63
N ASN A 163 -2.90 -24.66 -1.34
CA ASN A 163 -2.70 -25.61 -2.42
C ASN A 163 -2.28 -26.95 -1.82
N ASP A 164 -3.21 -27.91 -1.78
CA ASP A 164 -3.02 -29.27 -1.24
C ASP A 164 -2.94 -30.34 -2.34
N ARG A 165 -3.01 -29.95 -3.62
CA ARG A 165 -3.17 -30.88 -4.79
C ARG A 165 -2.16 -30.66 -5.92
N GLY A 166 -1.18 -29.78 -5.74
CA GLY A 166 -0.17 -29.52 -6.76
C GLY A 166 0.80 -30.71 -6.96
N ILE A 167 1.44 -30.77 -8.13
CA ILE A 167 2.41 -31.83 -8.48
C ILE A 167 3.50 -32.03 -7.41
N HIS A 168 3.97 -30.95 -6.78
CA HIS A 168 4.98 -31.04 -5.73
C HIS A 168 4.49 -31.79 -4.48
N ILE A 169 3.19 -31.75 -4.20
CA ILE A 169 2.58 -32.49 -3.08
C ILE A 169 2.40 -33.94 -3.47
N CYS A 170 1.92 -34.21 -4.69
CA CYS A 170 1.82 -35.57 -5.21
C CYS A 170 3.18 -36.29 -5.18
N LYS A 171 4.28 -35.59 -5.53
CA LYS A 171 5.65 -36.10 -5.42
C LYS A 171 6.01 -36.51 -3.98
N SER A 172 5.78 -35.63 -3.01
CA SER A 172 6.02 -35.94 -1.60
C SER A 172 5.16 -37.10 -1.10
N MET A 173 3.88 -37.14 -1.49
CA MET A 173 2.97 -38.24 -1.13
C MET A 173 3.42 -39.57 -1.70
N LEU A 174 3.81 -39.61 -2.98
CA LEU A 174 4.30 -40.82 -3.63
C LEU A 174 5.59 -41.32 -2.98
N ALA A 175 6.51 -40.42 -2.63
CA ALA A 175 7.72 -40.78 -1.92
C ALA A 175 7.44 -41.34 -0.52
N TRP A 176 6.50 -40.73 0.22
CA TRP A 176 6.06 -41.25 1.51
C TRP A 176 5.40 -42.64 1.38
N GLN A 177 4.56 -42.84 0.37
CA GLN A 177 3.90 -44.14 0.12
C GLN A 177 4.90 -45.25 -0.25
N LYS A 178 5.91 -44.95 -1.06
CA LYS A 178 6.91 -45.93 -1.53
C LYS A 178 8.02 -46.20 -0.52
N TRP A 179 8.48 -45.18 0.21
CA TRP A 179 9.71 -45.23 0.99
C TRP A 179 9.56 -44.69 2.41
N GLY A 180 8.39 -44.23 2.81
CA GLY A 180 8.17 -43.64 4.14
C GLY A 180 7.77 -44.63 5.23
N GLU A 181 7.50 -45.90 4.90
CA GLU A 181 7.26 -46.97 5.88
C GLU A 181 6.19 -46.65 6.96
N GLY A 182 5.20 -45.81 6.60
CA GLY A 182 4.15 -45.37 7.52
C GLY A 182 4.60 -44.32 8.55
N GLU A 183 5.75 -43.67 8.35
CA GLU A 183 6.26 -42.62 9.23
C GLU A 183 5.26 -41.46 9.36
N THR A 184 5.04 -41.02 10.58
CA THR A 184 4.18 -39.89 10.90
C THR A 184 4.96 -38.81 11.63
N PRO A 185 4.43 -37.58 11.74
CA PRO A 185 5.01 -36.55 12.60
C PRO A 185 5.23 -37.02 14.05
N VAL A 186 4.35 -37.90 14.55
CA VAL A 186 4.45 -38.44 15.92
C VAL A 186 5.58 -39.46 16.03
N THR A 187 5.69 -40.40 15.09
CA THR A 187 6.73 -41.46 15.16
C THR A 187 8.13 -40.92 14.88
N SER A 188 8.23 -39.88 14.05
CA SER A 188 9.51 -39.22 13.70
C SER A 188 9.92 -38.12 14.68
N GLY A 189 9.00 -37.61 15.49
CA GLY A 189 9.19 -36.40 16.29
C GLY A 189 9.38 -35.12 15.47
N LYS A 190 9.16 -35.17 14.14
CA LYS A 190 9.30 -34.02 13.24
C LYS A 190 7.96 -33.32 13.04
N LYS A 191 8.01 -31.99 12.89
CA LYS A 191 6.84 -31.22 12.47
C LYS A 191 6.44 -31.62 11.03
N GLY A 192 5.13 -31.68 10.76
CA GLY A 192 4.60 -32.23 9.50
C GLY A 192 5.10 -31.54 8.22
N ASP A 193 5.28 -30.21 8.24
CA ASP A 193 5.81 -29.42 7.12
C ASP A 193 7.30 -29.70 6.86
N HIS A 194 8.08 -30.02 7.89
CA HIS A 194 9.46 -30.49 7.75
C HIS A 194 9.50 -31.93 7.26
N LEU A 195 8.68 -32.81 7.84
CA LEU A 195 8.60 -34.22 7.47
C LEU A 195 8.27 -34.40 5.99
N ILE A 196 7.21 -33.73 5.51
CA ILE A 196 6.82 -33.82 4.09
C ILE A 196 7.85 -33.17 3.16
N GLY A 197 8.60 -32.18 3.65
CA GLY A 197 9.72 -31.58 2.96
C GLY A 197 10.86 -32.57 2.74
N ASP A 198 11.14 -33.45 3.71
CA ASP A 198 12.13 -34.52 3.55
C ASP A 198 11.72 -35.49 2.43
N TYR A 199 10.43 -35.84 2.35
CA TYR A 199 9.90 -36.70 1.28
C TYR A 199 9.92 -36.03 -0.10
N TYR A 200 9.77 -34.71 -0.16
CA TYR A 200 9.98 -33.97 -1.41
C TYR A 200 11.42 -34.14 -1.92
N VAL A 201 12.40 -33.95 -1.02
CA VAL A 201 13.83 -34.12 -1.35
C VAL A 201 14.14 -35.57 -1.70
N LEU A 202 13.55 -36.54 -0.99
CA LEU A 202 13.72 -37.96 -1.28
C LEU A 202 13.16 -38.34 -2.66
N PHE A 203 11.98 -37.81 -3.03
CA PHE A 203 11.42 -38.00 -4.37
C PHE A 203 12.42 -37.54 -5.44
N ASP A 204 12.91 -36.31 -5.34
CA ASP A 204 13.83 -35.74 -6.34
C ASP A 204 15.14 -36.55 -6.44
N LYS A 205 15.61 -37.11 -5.32
CA LYS A 205 16.77 -38.02 -5.32
C LYS A 205 16.45 -39.33 -6.05
N LYS A 206 15.32 -39.97 -5.74
CA LYS A 206 14.90 -41.24 -6.35
C LYS A 206 14.60 -41.10 -7.84
N TYR A 207 13.98 -40.00 -8.22
CA TYR A 207 13.74 -39.67 -9.62
C TYR A 207 15.05 -39.50 -10.41
N LYS A 208 16.04 -38.81 -9.84
CA LYS A 208 17.38 -38.71 -10.47
C LYS A 208 18.10 -40.05 -10.56
N GLU A 209 17.96 -40.91 -9.55
CA GLU A 209 18.51 -42.28 -9.57
C GLU A 209 17.86 -43.11 -10.70
N GLU A 210 16.54 -43.04 -10.87
CA GLU A 210 15.81 -43.73 -11.95
C GLU A 210 16.24 -43.22 -13.34
N LEU A 211 16.28 -41.90 -13.54
CA LEU A 211 16.71 -41.31 -14.81
C LEU A 211 18.16 -41.69 -15.16
N ALA A 212 19.06 -41.70 -14.17
CA ALA A 212 20.45 -42.11 -14.39
C ALA A 212 20.56 -43.58 -14.79
N SER A 213 19.72 -44.46 -14.22
CA SER A 213 19.66 -45.87 -14.61
C SER A 213 19.18 -46.03 -16.06
N LEU A 214 18.09 -45.35 -16.43
CA LEU A 214 17.55 -45.38 -17.80
C LEU A 214 18.54 -44.81 -18.83
N GLN A 215 19.25 -43.74 -18.48
CA GLN A 215 20.30 -43.19 -19.33
C GLN A 215 21.50 -44.13 -19.50
N ALA A 216 21.84 -44.91 -18.46
CA ALA A 216 22.88 -45.92 -18.55
C ALA A 216 22.49 -47.09 -19.48
N GLU A 217 21.19 -47.30 -19.71
CA GLU A 217 20.66 -48.25 -20.70
C GLU A 217 20.67 -47.69 -22.13
N GLY A 218 21.13 -46.45 -22.32
CA GLY A 218 21.32 -45.81 -23.62
C GLY A 218 20.21 -44.85 -24.04
N LEU A 219 19.21 -44.60 -23.17
CA LEU A 219 18.14 -43.63 -23.41
C LEU A 219 18.66 -42.19 -23.32
N THR A 220 18.14 -41.31 -24.16
CA THR A 220 18.34 -39.87 -24.01
C THR A 220 17.60 -39.36 -22.76
N GLN A 221 17.91 -38.12 -22.33
CA GLN A 221 17.23 -37.54 -21.17
C GLN A 221 15.70 -37.46 -21.38
N GLU A 222 15.24 -37.03 -22.56
CA GLU A 222 13.81 -36.92 -22.86
C GLU A 222 13.11 -38.29 -22.86
N GLU A 223 13.78 -39.32 -23.42
CA GLU A 223 13.23 -40.68 -23.41
C GLU A 223 13.20 -41.28 -22.00
N ALA A 224 14.22 -41.02 -21.18
CA ALA A 224 14.26 -41.44 -19.78
C ALA A 224 13.16 -40.76 -18.95
N GLU A 225 12.91 -39.47 -19.17
CA GLU A 225 11.81 -38.74 -18.52
C GLU A 225 10.44 -39.30 -18.95
N ALA A 226 10.27 -39.63 -20.23
CA ALA A 226 9.03 -40.22 -20.75
C ALA A 226 8.78 -41.68 -20.30
N GLN A 227 9.83 -42.42 -19.96
CA GLN A 227 9.75 -43.81 -19.48
C GLN A 227 9.82 -43.95 -17.95
N SER A 228 9.98 -42.85 -17.22
CA SER A 228 9.98 -42.86 -15.76
C SER A 228 8.66 -43.43 -15.22
N THR A 229 8.76 -44.29 -14.20
CA THR A 229 7.59 -44.81 -13.48
C THR A 229 7.18 -43.94 -12.30
N LEU A 230 7.98 -42.90 -12.00
CA LEU A 230 7.76 -41.95 -10.92
C LEU A 230 7.06 -40.66 -11.37
N MET A 231 7.10 -40.32 -12.67
CA MET A 231 6.55 -39.10 -13.26
C MET A 231 5.53 -39.37 -14.37
#